data_AF-A0AAE3FMI9-F1
#
_entry.id   AF-A0AAE3FMI9-F1
#
_cell.length_a   1.000
_cell.length_b   1.000
_cell.length_c   1.000
_cell.angle_alpha   90.00
_cell.angle_beta   90.00
_cell.angle_gamma   90.00
#
_symmetry.space_group_name_H-M   'P 1'
#
loop_
_entity.id
_entity.type
_entity.pdbx_description
1 polymer ?
#
loop_
_entity_poly.entity_id
_entity_poly.type
_entity_poly.pdbx_seq_one_letter_code
_entity_poly.pdbx_strand_id
1 'polypeptide(L)'
;MDRYAKQRAFGVLARAAAGLVVFVMAVVIGVTIFRGGRVLLADPSIVVSPPGSRYALEGTGGFFHAVLGSAFIVGPATLVSMILAISTATYLQSDYSSERFSDAVNMFLNVLWATPPIVYGVFVLTIVIAVGARTSLFFGIIAIAVFQYPIMTRYIDEALRSAPDTVRESTYGLGATRFETAKMTARAALPGIVAGVIMGFARGIGDAATVLFTAGRSTNMPNGLFEPATTLPVLIFDNSMSFNEEVRAHAYAASFVLIVVVLGLIVVSRLLAGRFAQYVPGGRHA
;
A
#
# COMPACT_ATOMS: atom_id res chain seq x y z
N MET A 1 -17.84 44.65 -1.29
CA MET A 1 -18.02 43.36 -0.57
C MET A 1 -17.09 43.35 0.63
N ASP A 2 -17.66 43.25 1.82
CA ASP A 2 -16.95 43.28 3.10
C ASP A 2 -15.96 42.11 3.22
N ARG A 3 -14.75 42.35 3.76
CA ARG A 3 -13.70 41.31 3.89
C ARG A 3 -14.20 40.12 4.71
N TYR A 4 -15.01 40.41 5.72
CA TYR A 4 -15.66 39.41 6.57
C TYR A 4 -16.69 38.55 5.81
N ALA A 5 -17.43 39.13 4.85
CA ALA A 5 -18.36 38.38 4.02
C ALA A 5 -17.64 37.40 3.08
N LYS A 6 -16.51 37.82 2.48
CA LYS A 6 -15.67 36.94 1.65
C LYS A 6 -15.08 35.79 2.46
N GLN A 7 -14.57 36.06 3.67
CA GLN A 7 -14.02 35.03 4.56
C GLN A 7 -15.09 34.02 5.00
N ARG A 8 -16.30 34.49 5.34
CA ARG A 8 -17.42 33.62 5.73
C ARG A 8 -17.91 32.76 4.56
N ALA A 9 -18.02 33.35 3.37
CA ALA A 9 -18.38 32.62 2.14
C ALA A 9 -17.34 31.54 1.81
N PHE A 10 -16.05 31.87 1.85
CA PHE A 10 -14.97 30.90 1.66
C PHE A 10 -15.03 29.76 2.68
N GLY A 11 -15.24 30.06 3.96
CA GLY A 11 -15.35 29.05 5.01
C GLY A 11 -16.54 28.11 4.84
N VAL A 12 -17.69 28.62 4.37
CA VAL A 12 -18.87 27.81 4.06
C VAL A 12 -18.59 26.91 2.85
N LEU A 13 -18.02 27.46 1.77
CA LEU A 13 -17.68 26.69 0.57
C LEU A 13 -16.67 25.58 0.87
N ALA A 14 -15.62 25.86 1.66
CA ALA A 14 -14.61 24.88 2.05
C ALA A 14 -15.22 23.73 2.87
N ARG A 15 -16.11 24.04 3.83
CA ARG A 15 -16.81 23.01 4.62
C ARG A 15 -17.81 22.21 3.78
N ALA A 16 -18.51 22.86 2.85
CA ALA A 16 -19.42 22.17 1.93
C ALA A 16 -18.67 21.20 1.01
N ALA A 17 -17.52 21.62 0.46
CA ALA A 17 -16.67 20.76 -0.35
C ALA A 17 -16.13 19.57 0.45
N ALA A 18 -15.60 19.81 1.65
CA ALA A 18 -15.13 18.74 2.54
C ALA A 18 -16.28 17.78 2.92
N GLY A 19 -17.46 18.32 3.25
CA GLY A 19 -18.65 17.55 3.56
C GLY A 19 -19.11 16.68 2.39
N LEU A 20 -19.07 17.20 1.17
CA LEU A 20 -19.39 16.44 -0.05
C LEU A 20 -18.43 15.27 -0.26
N VAL A 21 -17.11 15.49 -0.12
CA VAL A 21 -16.12 14.42 -0.26
C VAL A 21 -16.32 13.33 0.79
N VAL A 22 -16.52 13.71 2.05
CA VAL A 22 -16.77 12.77 3.15
C VAL A 22 -18.08 12.01 2.92
N PHE A 23 -19.13 12.70 2.46
CA PHE A 23 -20.41 12.08 2.13
C PHE A 23 -20.27 11.03 1.02
N VAL A 24 -19.62 11.38 -0.10
CA VAL A 24 -19.41 10.44 -1.21
C VAL A 24 -18.59 9.23 -0.75
N MET A 25 -17.54 9.43 0.03
CA MET A 25 -16.74 8.34 0.61
C MET A 25 -17.57 7.45 1.54
N ALA A 26 -18.38 8.05 2.42
CA ALA A 26 -19.25 7.31 3.32
C ALA A 26 -20.30 6.49 2.55
N VAL A 27 -20.83 7.01 1.44
CA VAL A 27 -21.76 6.28 0.57
C VAL A 27 -21.06 5.10 -0.10
N VAL A 28 -19.89 5.31 -0.73
CA VAL A 28 -19.16 4.23 -1.42
C VAL A 28 -18.76 3.11 -0.46
N ILE A 29 -18.19 3.48 0.70
CA ILE A 29 -17.81 2.52 1.74
C ILE A 29 -19.05 1.84 2.31
N GLY A 30 -20.11 2.61 2.61
CA GLY A 30 -21.36 2.10 3.19
C GLY A 30 -22.06 1.10 2.28
N VAL A 31 -22.18 1.40 0.97
CA VAL A 31 -22.77 0.48 -0.01
C VAL A 31 -21.93 -0.80 -0.12
N THR A 32 -20.61 -0.68 -0.15
CA THR A 32 -19.70 -1.84 -0.24
C THR A 32 -19.79 -2.71 1.00
N ILE A 33 -19.79 -2.10 2.20
CA ILE A 33 -19.94 -2.80 3.47
C ILE A 33 -21.29 -3.51 3.54
N PHE A 34 -22.37 -2.84 3.13
CA PHE A 34 -23.71 -3.38 3.20
C PHE A 34 -23.95 -4.52 2.21
N ARG A 35 -23.60 -4.32 0.92
CA ARG A 35 -23.80 -5.35 -0.11
C ARG A 35 -22.83 -6.52 0.09
N GLY A 36 -21.55 -6.24 0.28
CA GLY A 36 -20.54 -7.27 0.47
C GLY A 36 -20.70 -8.03 1.78
N GLY A 37 -21.06 -7.33 2.86
CA GLY A 37 -21.33 -7.95 4.16
C GLY A 37 -22.54 -8.88 4.13
N ARG A 38 -23.60 -8.54 3.38
CA ARG A 38 -24.76 -9.44 3.18
C ARG A 38 -24.37 -10.74 2.47
N VAL A 39 -23.54 -10.66 1.42
CA VAL A 39 -23.06 -11.84 0.71
C VAL A 39 -22.21 -12.70 1.65
N LEU A 40 -21.30 -12.08 2.41
CA LEU A 40 -20.40 -12.80 3.30
C LEU A 40 -21.11 -13.40 4.53
N LEU A 41 -22.19 -12.80 5.01
CA LEU A 41 -23.02 -13.37 6.08
C LEU A 41 -23.84 -14.56 5.58
N ALA A 42 -24.24 -14.57 4.31
CA ALA A 42 -24.99 -15.67 3.72
C ALA A 42 -24.08 -16.88 3.42
N ASP A 43 -22.89 -16.62 2.88
CA ASP A 43 -21.88 -17.65 2.63
C ASP A 43 -20.46 -17.13 2.94
N PRO A 44 -19.96 -17.34 4.17
CA PRO A 44 -18.59 -17.00 4.53
C PRO A 44 -17.53 -17.82 3.77
N SER A 45 -17.90 -19.01 3.28
CA SER A 45 -16.96 -19.93 2.65
C SER A 45 -16.45 -19.41 1.31
N ILE A 46 -17.18 -18.50 0.67
CA ILE A 46 -16.86 -17.88 -0.62
C ILE A 46 -15.44 -17.25 -0.68
N VAL A 47 -14.90 -16.83 0.46
CA VAL A 47 -13.55 -16.23 0.56
C VAL A 47 -12.45 -17.30 0.47
N VAL A 48 -12.70 -18.49 1.01
CA VAL A 48 -11.73 -19.58 1.14
C VAL A 48 -11.97 -20.72 0.15
N SER A 49 -13.12 -20.72 -0.51
CA SER A 49 -13.48 -21.70 -1.53
C SER A 49 -12.75 -21.42 -2.85
N PRO A 50 -12.27 -22.47 -3.53
CA PRO A 50 -11.67 -22.33 -4.85
C PRO A 50 -12.71 -21.86 -5.89
N PRO A 51 -12.27 -21.24 -6.98
CA PRO A 51 -13.15 -20.89 -8.09
C PRO A 51 -13.76 -22.15 -8.70
N GLY A 52 -15.05 -22.09 -9.03
CA GLY A 52 -15.76 -23.16 -9.72
C GLY A 52 -15.42 -23.23 -11.21
N SER A 53 -15.81 -24.32 -11.86
CA SER A 53 -15.54 -24.57 -13.29
C SER A 53 -16.14 -23.51 -14.23
N ARG A 54 -17.21 -22.82 -13.79
CA ARG A 54 -17.87 -21.73 -14.52
C ARG A 54 -17.81 -20.41 -13.76
N TYR A 55 -16.76 -20.16 -12.99
CA TYR A 55 -16.61 -18.96 -12.15
C TYR A 55 -16.90 -17.65 -12.91
N ALA A 56 -16.30 -17.45 -14.09
CA ALA A 56 -16.43 -16.21 -14.85
C ALA A 56 -17.83 -15.99 -15.49
N LEU A 57 -18.62 -17.06 -15.66
CA LEU A 57 -19.92 -17.01 -16.34
C LEU A 57 -21.08 -17.04 -15.35
N GLU A 58 -20.97 -17.90 -14.33
CA GLU A 58 -22.04 -18.23 -13.39
C GLU A 58 -21.70 -17.83 -11.95
N GLY A 59 -20.47 -17.39 -11.64
CA GLY A 59 -20.10 -17.07 -10.26
C GLY A 59 -20.06 -18.29 -9.34
N THR A 60 -19.84 -19.49 -9.90
CA THR A 60 -19.77 -20.74 -9.12
C THR A 60 -18.47 -20.82 -8.32
N GLY A 61 -18.53 -21.32 -7.08
CA GLY A 61 -17.38 -21.47 -6.18
C GLY A 61 -17.04 -20.19 -5.42
N GLY A 62 -15.76 -19.97 -5.11
CA GLY A 62 -15.27 -18.81 -4.35
C GLY A 62 -14.10 -18.09 -5.01
N PHE A 63 -13.63 -17.03 -4.37
CA PHE A 63 -12.56 -16.16 -4.89
C PHE A 63 -11.23 -16.33 -4.16
N PHE A 64 -11.00 -17.48 -3.54
CA PHE A 64 -9.76 -17.73 -2.78
C PHE A 64 -8.49 -17.60 -3.62
N HIS A 65 -8.57 -17.94 -4.91
CA HIS A 65 -7.47 -17.75 -5.86
C HIS A 65 -6.97 -16.29 -5.90
N ALA A 66 -7.87 -15.31 -5.79
CA ALA A 66 -7.53 -13.89 -5.78
C ALA A 66 -6.97 -13.42 -4.44
N VAL A 67 -7.43 -14.01 -3.33
CA VAL A 67 -6.86 -13.78 -1.99
C VAL A 67 -5.41 -14.25 -1.96
N LEU A 68 -5.15 -15.48 -2.40
CA LEU A 68 -3.80 -16.03 -2.49
C LEU A 68 -2.94 -15.28 -3.50
N GLY A 69 -3.47 -14.94 -4.67
CA GLY A 69 -2.74 -14.14 -5.66
C GLY A 69 -2.29 -12.80 -5.11
N SER A 70 -3.15 -12.12 -4.34
CA SER A 70 -2.79 -10.87 -3.64
C SER A 70 -1.67 -11.09 -2.62
N ALA A 71 -1.77 -12.13 -1.80
CA ALA A 71 -0.77 -12.44 -0.78
C ALA A 71 0.59 -12.82 -1.38
N PHE A 72 0.59 -13.67 -2.41
CA PHE A 72 1.81 -14.13 -3.07
C PHE A 72 2.47 -13.07 -3.95
N ILE A 73 1.74 -12.05 -4.39
CA ILE A 73 2.34 -10.91 -5.08
C ILE A 73 2.86 -9.87 -4.08
N VAL A 74 2.00 -9.40 -3.17
CA VAL A 74 2.28 -8.24 -2.32
C VAL A 74 3.24 -8.59 -1.19
N GLY A 75 3.16 -9.80 -0.63
CA GLY A 75 4.04 -10.25 0.46
C GLY A 75 5.52 -10.23 0.05
N PRO A 76 5.92 -11.01 -0.97
CA PRO A 76 7.30 -11.02 -1.46
C PRO A 76 7.76 -9.64 -1.98
N ALA A 77 6.88 -8.91 -2.68
CA ALA A 77 7.20 -7.56 -3.14
C ALA A 77 7.53 -6.63 -1.97
N THR A 78 6.72 -6.68 -0.91
CA THR A 78 6.93 -5.88 0.30
C THR A 78 8.25 -6.22 0.97
N LEU A 79 8.64 -7.50 1.05
CA LEU A 79 9.91 -7.90 1.64
C LEU A 79 11.10 -7.32 0.87
N VAL A 80 11.07 -7.44 -0.46
CA VAL A 80 12.12 -6.89 -1.33
C VAL A 80 12.19 -5.37 -1.19
N SER A 81 11.05 -4.68 -1.31
CA SER A 81 10.99 -3.23 -1.21
C SER A 81 11.37 -2.72 0.18
N MET A 82 11.00 -3.42 1.25
CA MET A 82 11.36 -3.07 2.62
C MET A 82 12.88 -3.12 2.82
N ILE A 83 13.54 -4.20 2.38
CA ILE A 83 15.00 -4.35 2.52
C ILE A 83 15.72 -3.22 1.78
N LEU A 84 15.31 -2.97 0.53
CA LEU A 84 15.90 -1.90 -0.27
C LEU A 84 15.60 -0.52 0.33
N ALA A 85 14.37 -0.27 0.78
CA ALA A 85 13.94 1.01 1.31
C ALA A 85 14.65 1.36 2.63
N ILE A 86 14.78 0.40 3.56
CA ILE A 86 15.53 0.60 4.82
C ILE A 86 16.99 0.91 4.51
N SER A 87 17.60 0.17 3.59
CA SER A 87 18.99 0.37 3.20
C SER A 87 19.22 1.74 2.59
N THR A 88 18.38 2.13 1.62
CA THR A 88 18.43 3.44 0.97
C THR A 88 18.20 4.56 1.98
N ALA A 89 17.12 4.50 2.76
CA ALA A 89 16.80 5.55 3.73
C ALA A 89 17.88 5.73 4.81
N THR A 90 18.53 4.63 5.23
CA THR A 90 19.66 4.70 6.16
C THR A 90 20.88 5.36 5.51
N TYR A 91 21.15 5.08 4.23
CA TYR A 91 22.23 5.70 3.48
C TYR A 91 22.00 7.21 3.23
N LEU A 92 20.75 7.64 3.12
CA LEU A 92 20.38 9.06 2.96
C LEU A 92 20.50 9.90 4.25
N GLN A 93 20.87 9.28 5.37
CA GLN A 93 21.12 10.02 6.61
C GLN A 93 22.46 10.79 6.52
N SER A 94 22.54 11.88 7.27
CA SER A 94 23.69 12.81 7.30
C SER A 94 25.03 12.15 7.62
N ASP A 95 25.02 10.99 8.29
CA ASP A 95 26.21 10.23 8.63
C ASP A 95 26.89 9.58 7.40
N TYR A 96 26.13 9.30 6.36
CA TYR A 96 26.57 8.53 5.18
C TYR A 96 26.52 9.31 3.88
N SER A 97 25.63 10.30 3.78
CA SER A 97 25.42 11.06 2.56
C SER A 97 25.37 12.55 2.81
N SER A 98 25.77 13.32 1.80
CA SER A 98 25.63 14.77 1.81
C SER A 98 24.15 15.17 1.69
N GLU A 99 23.80 16.31 2.28
CA GLU A 99 22.45 16.88 2.21
C GLU A 99 21.98 17.07 0.75
N ARG A 100 22.84 17.65 -0.10
CA ARG A 100 22.53 17.86 -1.53
C ARG A 100 22.20 16.58 -2.29
N PHE A 101 22.97 15.50 -2.05
CA PHE A 101 22.69 14.21 -2.69
C PHE A 101 21.38 13.62 -2.17
N SER A 102 21.17 13.71 -0.86
CA SER A 102 19.97 13.17 -0.23
C SER A 102 18.71 13.89 -0.70
N ASP A 103 18.77 15.21 -0.86
CA ASP A 103 17.67 16.01 -1.40
C ASP A 103 17.40 15.68 -2.88
N ALA A 104 18.44 15.47 -3.68
CA ALA A 104 18.29 15.05 -5.07
C ALA A 104 17.60 13.67 -5.17
N VAL A 105 18.05 12.68 -4.40
CA VAL A 105 17.41 11.35 -4.36
C VAL A 105 15.96 11.45 -3.88
N ASN A 106 15.71 12.23 -2.83
CA ASN A 106 14.37 12.44 -2.30
C ASN A 106 13.44 13.13 -3.30
N MET A 107 13.95 14.07 -4.11
CA MET A 107 13.21 14.65 -5.22
C MET A 107 12.78 13.57 -6.23
N PHE A 108 13.70 12.69 -6.66
CA PHE A 108 13.36 11.58 -7.56
C PHE A 108 12.32 10.64 -6.96
N LEU A 109 12.49 10.25 -5.68
CA LEU A 109 11.55 9.39 -4.98
C LEU A 109 10.16 10.02 -4.84
N ASN A 110 10.08 11.34 -4.63
CA ASN A 110 8.81 12.08 -4.60
C ASN A 110 8.13 12.11 -5.98
N VAL A 111 8.89 12.29 -7.06
CA VAL A 111 8.37 12.22 -8.43
C VAL A 111 7.83 10.82 -8.73
N LEU A 112 8.59 9.78 -8.36
CA LEU A 112 8.15 8.39 -8.49
C LEU A 112 6.87 8.16 -7.68
N TRP A 113 6.83 8.57 -6.42
CA TRP A 113 5.62 8.42 -5.60
C TRP A 113 4.38 9.13 -6.17
N ALA A 114 4.56 10.29 -6.82
CA ALA A 114 3.48 11.01 -7.50
C ALA A 114 3.06 10.37 -8.84
N THR A 115 3.86 9.45 -9.38
CA THR A 115 3.60 8.81 -10.67
C THR A 115 2.39 7.89 -10.58
N PRO A 116 1.43 7.95 -11.53
CA PRO A 116 0.27 7.07 -11.53
C PRO A 116 0.65 5.57 -11.50
N PRO A 117 -0.02 4.73 -10.70
CA PRO A 117 0.34 3.31 -10.54
C PRO A 117 0.35 2.49 -11.85
N ILE A 118 -0.46 2.89 -12.83
CA ILE A 118 -0.51 2.26 -14.16
C ILE A 118 0.82 2.34 -14.91
N VAL A 119 1.59 3.41 -14.69
CA VAL A 119 2.89 3.62 -15.37
C VAL A 119 3.89 2.54 -14.94
N TYR A 120 3.88 2.16 -13.66
CA TYR A 120 4.70 1.05 -13.15
C TYR A 120 4.33 -0.28 -13.81
N GLY A 121 3.03 -0.54 -13.96
CA GLY A 121 2.54 -1.75 -14.64
C GLY A 121 2.97 -1.81 -16.10
N VAL A 122 2.84 -0.70 -16.84
CA VAL A 122 3.29 -0.62 -18.24
C VAL A 122 4.82 -0.73 -18.34
N PHE A 123 5.58 -0.11 -17.44
CA PHE A 123 7.03 -0.24 -17.41
C PHE A 123 7.49 -1.69 -17.21
N VAL A 124 6.86 -2.44 -16.31
CA VAL A 124 7.22 -3.85 -16.16
C VAL A 124 6.71 -4.70 -17.32
N LEU A 125 5.56 -4.37 -17.91
CA LEU A 125 5.06 -5.01 -19.13
C LEU A 125 6.08 -4.89 -20.29
N THR A 126 6.72 -3.73 -20.48
CA THR A 126 7.73 -3.61 -21.55
C THR A 126 8.92 -4.54 -21.31
N ILE A 127 9.32 -4.76 -20.06
CA ILE A 127 10.35 -5.75 -19.69
C ILE A 127 9.88 -7.17 -20.01
N VAL A 128 8.63 -7.51 -19.67
CA VAL A 128 8.04 -8.83 -19.99
C VAL A 128 8.11 -9.10 -21.49
N ILE A 129 7.71 -8.13 -22.30
CA ILE A 129 7.73 -8.21 -23.76
C ILE A 129 9.16 -8.32 -24.30
N ALA A 130 10.09 -7.50 -23.79
CA ALA A 130 11.48 -7.47 -24.24
C ALA A 130 12.20 -8.81 -24.02
N VAL A 131 11.87 -9.52 -22.94
CA VAL A 131 12.44 -10.84 -22.62
C VAL A 131 11.65 -12.00 -23.27
N GLY A 132 10.57 -11.70 -23.99
CA GLY A 132 9.70 -12.71 -24.62
C GLY A 132 8.94 -13.58 -23.61
N ALA A 133 8.75 -13.07 -22.39
CA ALA A 133 8.08 -13.79 -21.31
C ALA A 133 6.55 -13.54 -21.35
N ARG A 134 5.81 -14.29 -20.51
CA ARG A 134 4.37 -14.09 -20.31
C ARG A 134 4.11 -13.41 -18.98
N THR A 135 2.96 -12.76 -18.87
CA THR A 135 2.46 -12.22 -17.59
C THR A 135 2.35 -13.35 -16.57
N SER A 136 2.87 -13.11 -15.37
CA SER A 136 2.95 -14.11 -14.32
C SER A 136 3.09 -13.47 -12.95
N LEU A 137 2.87 -14.27 -11.91
CA LEU A 137 3.04 -13.90 -10.51
C LEU A 137 4.40 -13.23 -10.26
N PHE A 138 5.47 -13.72 -10.89
CA PHE A 138 6.81 -13.14 -10.84
C PHE A 138 6.85 -11.66 -11.28
N PHE A 139 6.28 -11.35 -12.45
CA PHE A 139 6.25 -9.99 -12.94
C PHE A 139 5.27 -9.11 -12.15
N GLY A 140 4.22 -9.71 -11.58
CA GLY A 140 3.37 -9.05 -10.58
C GLY A 140 4.17 -8.62 -9.33
N ILE A 141 5.01 -9.50 -8.79
CA ILE A 141 5.90 -9.19 -7.65
C ILE A 141 6.84 -8.04 -8.01
N ILE A 142 7.50 -8.09 -9.18
CA ILE A 142 8.42 -7.03 -9.62
C ILE A 142 7.68 -5.70 -9.73
N ALA A 143 6.51 -5.67 -10.37
CA ALA A 143 5.74 -4.46 -10.56
C ALA A 143 5.33 -3.82 -9.22
N ILE A 144 4.79 -4.61 -8.29
CA ILE A 144 4.44 -4.10 -6.96
C ILE A 144 5.70 -3.71 -6.17
N ALA A 145 6.81 -4.41 -6.30
CA ALA A 145 8.03 -4.07 -5.57
C ALA A 145 8.57 -2.69 -5.99
N VAL A 146 8.62 -2.42 -7.30
CA VAL A 146 9.04 -1.12 -7.84
C VAL A 146 8.06 -0.01 -7.44
N PHE A 147 6.76 -0.31 -7.42
CA PHE A 147 5.73 0.63 -6.97
C PHE A 147 5.81 0.97 -5.48
N GLN A 148 6.04 -0.03 -4.63
CA GLN A 148 6.13 0.14 -3.17
C GLN A 148 7.42 0.82 -2.72
N TYR A 149 8.52 0.62 -3.45
CA TYR A 149 9.84 1.09 -3.09
C TYR A 149 9.94 2.61 -2.79
N PRO A 150 9.48 3.53 -3.67
CA PRO A 150 9.57 4.97 -3.39
C PRO A 150 8.68 5.38 -2.22
N ILE A 151 7.53 4.72 -2.05
CA ILE A 151 6.61 4.97 -0.93
C ILE A 151 7.30 4.63 0.39
N MET A 152 7.80 3.40 0.53
CA MET A 152 8.45 2.94 1.76
C MET A 152 9.70 3.76 2.07
N THR A 153 10.56 4.02 1.06
CA THR A 153 11.79 4.77 1.26
C THR A 153 11.52 6.17 1.82
N ARG A 154 10.50 6.88 1.30
CA ARG A 154 10.14 8.22 1.78
C ARG A 154 9.61 8.22 3.22
N TYR A 155 8.72 7.29 3.56
CA TYR A 155 8.22 7.17 4.94
C TYR A 155 9.35 6.82 5.92
N ILE A 156 10.26 5.93 5.53
CA ILE A 156 11.38 5.49 6.37
C ILE A 156 12.42 6.60 6.52
N ASP A 157 12.75 7.34 5.45
CA ASP A 157 13.67 8.49 5.51
C ASP A 157 13.13 9.58 6.44
N GLU A 158 11.84 9.90 6.32
CA GLU A 158 11.20 10.88 7.20
C GLU A 158 11.14 10.42 8.66
N ALA A 159 10.90 9.12 8.89
CA ALA A 159 10.97 8.54 10.23
C ALA A 159 12.38 8.65 10.83
N LEU A 160 13.42 8.31 10.07
CA LEU A 160 14.82 8.38 10.53
C LEU A 160 15.26 9.83 10.79
N ARG A 161 14.83 10.78 9.96
CA ARG A 161 15.11 12.22 10.15
C ARG A 161 14.34 12.82 11.33
N SER A 162 13.19 12.26 11.69
CA SER A 162 12.39 12.70 12.84
C SER A 162 12.93 12.21 14.19
N ALA A 163 13.90 11.28 14.19
CA ALA A 163 14.53 10.81 15.42
C ALA A 163 15.31 11.96 16.09
N PRO A 164 15.30 12.09 17.43
CA PRO A 164 16.01 13.16 18.11
C PRO A 164 17.52 13.11 17.83
N ASP A 165 18.12 14.26 17.52
CA ASP A 165 19.56 14.38 17.31
C ASP A 165 20.36 13.99 18.56
N THR A 166 19.76 14.11 19.76
CA THR A 166 20.34 13.67 21.03
C THR A 166 20.73 12.19 21.02
N VAL A 167 20.02 11.34 20.26
CA VAL A 167 20.39 9.92 20.11
C VAL A 167 21.74 9.80 19.39
N ARG A 168 21.95 10.57 18.32
CA ARG A 168 23.20 10.56 17.54
C ARG A 168 24.34 11.18 18.31
N GLU A 169 24.11 12.33 18.94
CA GLU A 169 25.12 13.02 19.76
C GLU A 169 25.57 12.14 20.93
N SER A 170 24.63 11.47 21.61
CA SER A 170 24.95 10.58 22.73
C SER A 170 25.74 9.35 22.29
N THR A 171 25.39 8.72 21.16
CA THR A 171 26.12 7.55 20.66
C THR A 171 27.53 7.92 20.22
N TYR A 172 27.70 9.05 19.53
CA TYR A 172 29.03 9.55 19.19
C TYR A 172 29.85 9.96 20.42
N GLY A 173 29.22 10.53 21.45
CA GLY A 173 29.87 10.82 22.74
C GLY A 173 30.40 9.57 23.45
N LEU A 174 29.82 8.40 23.19
CA LEU A 174 30.29 7.09 23.68
C LEU A 174 31.36 6.45 22.78
N GLY A 175 31.79 7.13 21.71
CA GLY A 175 32.77 6.61 20.75
C GLY A 175 32.21 5.57 19.77
N ALA A 176 30.89 5.51 19.59
CA ALA A 176 30.25 4.58 18.67
C ALA A 176 30.57 4.90 17.20
N THR A 177 30.63 3.85 16.38
CA THR A 177 30.80 3.96 14.93
C THR A 177 29.54 4.50 14.25
N ARG A 178 29.67 5.01 13.02
CA ARG A 178 28.51 5.49 12.21
C ARG A 178 27.41 4.43 12.07
N PHE A 179 27.80 3.16 11.97
CA PHE A 179 26.84 2.04 11.85
C PHE A 179 26.10 1.78 13.16
N GLU A 180 26.80 1.85 14.29
CA GLU A 180 26.17 1.71 15.61
C GLU A 180 25.22 2.88 15.89
N THR A 181 25.61 4.10 15.54
CA THR A 181 24.74 5.29 15.62
C THR A 181 23.50 5.16 14.74
N ALA A 182 23.66 4.71 13.48
CA ALA A 182 22.53 4.49 12.58
C ALA A 182 21.59 3.39 13.10
N LYS A 183 22.14 2.31 13.66
CA LYS A 183 21.35 1.24 14.29
C LYS A 183 20.55 1.73 15.48
N MET A 184 21.12 2.59 16.32
CA MET A 184 20.40 3.18 17.46
C MET A 184 19.34 4.19 17.00
N THR A 185 19.65 4.99 15.98
CA THR A 185 18.68 5.92 15.36
C THR A 185 17.51 5.15 14.75
N ALA A 186 17.78 4.07 14.03
CA ALA A 186 16.75 3.20 13.46
C ALA A 186 15.88 2.53 14.53
N ARG A 187 16.45 2.21 15.70
CA ARG A 187 15.67 1.73 16.86
C ARG A 187 14.76 2.80 17.43
N ALA A 188 15.23 4.04 17.54
CA ALA A 188 14.41 5.17 17.98
C ALA A 188 13.28 5.48 16.96
N ALA A 189 13.58 5.35 15.66
CA ALA A 189 12.64 5.58 14.57
C ALA A 189 11.78 4.36 14.18
N LEU A 190 11.98 3.19 14.81
CA LEU A 190 11.30 1.92 14.51
C LEU A 190 9.78 2.06 14.28
N PRO A 191 9.03 2.86 15.05
CA PRO A 191 7.59 3.01 14.86
C PRO A 191 7.23 3.62 13.52
N GLY A 192 7.97 4.65 13.10
CA GLY A 192 7.80 5.28 11.80
C GLY A 192 8.25 4.38 10.67
N ILE A 193 9.32 3.60 10.87
CA ILE A 193 9.78 2.58 9.91
C ILE A 193 8.68 1.53 9.69
N VAL A 194 8.14 0.96 10.77
CA VAL A 194 7.06 -0.05 10.71
C VAL A 194 5.80 0.55 10.08
N ALA A 195 5.43 1.78 10.44
CA ALA A 195 4.31 2.47 9.82
C ALA A 195 4.52 2.64 8.31
N GLY A 196 5.73 3.01 7.87
CA GLY A 196 6.09 3.13 6.46
C GLY A 196 5.97 1.81 5.69
N VAL A 197 6.44 0.71 6.28
CA VAL A 197 6.30 -0.64 5.69
C VAL A 197 4.82 -1.03 5.56
N ILE A 198 4.02 -0.82 6.61
CA ILE A 198 2.58 -1.11 6.58
C ILE A 198 1.88 -0.25 5.52
N MET A 199 2.24 1.03 5.40
CA MET A 199 1.67 1.93 4.39
C MET A 199 2.00 1.48 2.96
N GLY A 200 3.24 1.02 2.72
CA GLY A 200 3.63 0.44 1.44
C GLY A 200 2.88 -0.87 1.15
N PHE A 201 2.75 -1.77 2.13
CA PHE A 201 1.97 -3.00 2.00
C PHE A 201 0.49 -2.71 1.68
N ALA A 202 -0.14 -1.80 2.44
CA ALA A 202 -1.53 -1.39 2.25
C ALA A 202 -1.78 -0.77 0.86
N ARG A 203 -0.81 -0.01 0.33
CA ARG A 203 -0.86 0.50 -1.04
C ARG A 203 -0.74 -0.62 -2.08
N GLY A 204 0.16 -1.58 -1.87
CA GLY A 204 0.33 -2.71 -2.79
C GLY A 204 -0.89 -3.63 -2.86
N ILE A 205 -1.47 -4.00 -1.72
CA ILE A 205 -2.64 -4.90 -1.69
C ILE A 205 -3.92 -4.27 -2.25
N GLY A 206 -4.04 -2.95 -2.16
CA GLY A 206 -5.18 -2.20 -2.69
C GLY A 206 -5.03 -1.80 -4.16
N ASP A 207 -3.89 -2.02 -4.81
CA ASP A 207 -3.64 -1.55 -6.17
C ASP A 207 -4.04 -2.60 -7.22
N ALA A 208 -4.84 -2.18 -8.20
CA ALA A 208 -5.21 -3.00 -9.37
C ALA A 208 -4.34 -2.69 -10.59
N ALA A 209 -3.96 -1.42 -10.77
CA ALA A 209 -3.46 -0.90 -12.03
C ALA A 209 -2.03 -1.39 -12.34
N THR A 210 -1.17 -1.48 -11.33
CA THR A 210 0.22 -1.94 -11.46
C THR A 210 0.30 -3.42 -11.86
N VAL A 211 -0.66 -4.25 -11.41
CA VAL A 211 -0.64 -5.70 -11.66
C VAL A 211 -1.49 -6.15 -12.85
N LEU A 212 -2.41 -5.29 -13.32
CA LEU A 212 -3.38 -5.59 -14.38
C LEU A 212 -2.75 -6.19 -15.64
N PHE A 213 -1.56 -5.70 -16.00
CA PHE A 213 -0.84 -6.11 -17.21
C PHE A 213 0.41 -6.95 -16.94
N THR A 214 0.72 -7.28 -15.68
CA THR A 214 1.99 -7.93 -15.30
C THR A 214 1.76 -9.29 -14.66
N ALA A 215 0.82 -9.38 -13.71
CA ALA A 215 0.44 -10.63 -13.06
C ALA A 215 -0.49 -11.49 -13.92
N GLY A 216 -1.27 -10.86 -14.81
CA GLY A 216 -2.24 -11.50 -15.68
C GLY A 216 -3.60 -11.73 -14.99
N ARG A 217 -4.45 -12.50 -15.66
CA ARG A 217 -5.78 -12.91 -15.17
C ARG A 217 -5.89 -14.43 -15.21
N SER A 218 -6.33 -15.01 -14.10
CA SER A 218 -6.48 -16.45 -13.95
C SER A 218 -7.66 -16.76 -13.03
N THR A 219 -8.48 -17.74 -13.41
CA THR A 219 -9.48 -18.37 -12.54
C THR A 219 -8.97 -19.67 -11.93
N ASN A 220 -7.66 -19.93 -12.01
CA ASN A 220 -7.03 -21.08 -11.38
C ASN A 220 -6.31 -20.65 -10.11
N MET A 221 -6.05 -21.62 -9.22
CA MET A 221 -5.22 -21.38 -8.04
C MET A 221 -3.79 -21.00 -8.47
N PRO A 222 -3.14 -20.01 -7.82
CA PRO A 222 -1.76 -19.67 -8.14
C PRO A 222 -0.80 -20.77 -7.68
N ASN A 223 -0.38 -21.63 -8.60
CA ASN A 223 0.44 -22.82 -8.29
C ASN A 223 1.93 -22.65 -8.65
N GLY A 224 2.27 -21.68 -9.50
CA GLY A 224 3.65 -21.44 -9.94
C GLY A 224 4.03 -19.96 -9.99
N LEU A 225 5.31 -19.68 -9.79
CA LEU A 225 5.86 -18.32 -9.86
C LEU A 225 5.75 -17.71 -11.27
N PHE A 226 5.84 -18.54 -12.31
CA PHE A 226 5.73 -18.12 -13.71
C PHE A 226 4.32 -18.34 -14.31
N GLU A 227 3.33 -18.58 -13.47
CA GLU A 227 1.92 -18.70 -13.87
C GLU A 227 1.16 -17.40 -13.60
N PRO A 228 0.10 -17.10 -14.37
CA PRO A 228 -0.73 -15.93 -14.13
C PRO A 228 -1.52 -16.06 -12.83
N ALA A 229 -1.65 -14.95 -12.11
CA ALA A 229 -2.40 -14.87 -10.86
C ALA A 229 -3.23 -13.60 -10.81
N THR A 230 -4.50 -13.74 -10.40
CA THR A 230 -5.42 -12.61 -10.20
C THR A 230 -5.24 -12.07 -8.78
N THR A 231 -5.26 -10.74 -8.60
CA THR A 231 -5.33 -10.10 -7.27
C THR A 231 -6.77 -9.69 -6.95
N LEU A 232 -7.08 -9.46 -5.67
CA LEU A 232 -8.40 -9.02 -5.23
C LEU A 232 -8.86 -7.74 -5.94
N PRO A 233 -8.02 -6.68 -6.08
CA PRO A 233 -8.44 -5.47 -6.82
C PRO A 233 -8.75 -5.74 -8.30
N VAL A 234 -7.97 -6.61 -8.97
CA VAL A 234 -8.21 -6.98 -10.38
C VAL A 234 -9.50 -7.79 -10.49
N LEU A 235 -9.73 -8.74 -9.59
CA LEU A 235 -10.98 -9.50 -9.53
C LEU A 235 -12.19 -8.58 -9.34
N ILE A 236 -12.12 -7.63 -8.41
CA ILE A 236 -13.20 -6.67 -8.16
C ILE A 236 -13.50 -5.89 -9.44
N PHE A 237 -12.45 -5.38 -10.12
CA PHE A 237 -12.60 -4.64 -11.36
C PHE A 237 -13.30 -5.49 -12.44
N ASP A 238 -12.78 -6.68 -12.73
CA ASP A 238 -13.31 -7.55 -13.78
C ASP A 238 -14.75 -8.02 -13.46
N ASN A 239 -15.01 -8.47 -12.23
CA ASN A 239 -16.33 -8.97 -11.82
C ASN A 239 -17.39 -7.85 -11.69
N SER A 240 -16.98 -6.61 -11.37
CA SER A 240 -17.91 -5.48 -11.27
C SER A 240 -18.56 -5.12 -12.62
N MET A 241 -17.89 -5.44 -13.73
CA MET A 241 -18.35 -5.19 -15.09
C MET A 241 -19.24 -6.32 -15.63
N SER A 242 -19.44 -7.39 -14.86
CA SER A 242 -20.25 -8.53 -15.31
C SER A 242 -21.75 -8.21 -15.35
N PHE A 243 -22.43 -8.70 -16.38
CA PHE A 243 -23.88 -8.66 -16.47
C PHE A 243 -24.57 -9.64 -15.50
N ASN A 244 -23.86 -10.68 -15.05
CA ASN A 244 -24.38 -11.66 -14.09
C ASN A 244 -24.38 -11.09 -12.66
N GLU A 245 -25.54 -11.16 -11.99
CA GLU A 245 -25.72 -10.65 -10.63
C GLU A 245 -24.87 -11.41 -9.59
N GLU A 246 -24.72 -12.72 -9.74
CA GLU A 246 -23.93 -13.56 -8.83
C GLU A 246 -22.44 -13.21 -8.94
N VAL A 247 -21.93 -13.03 -10.15
CA VAL A 247 -20.54 -12.58 -10.38
C VAL A 247 -20.31 -11.18 -9.78
N ARG A 248 -21.27 -10.26 -9.90
CA ARG A 248 -21.19 -8.95 -9.23
C ARG A 248 -21.26 -9.08 -7.69
N ALA A 249 -21.99 -10.06 -7.16
CA ALA A 249 -22.02 -10.33 -5.72
C ALA A 249 -20.64 -10.73 -5.19
N HIS A 250 -19.88 -11.53 -5.94
CA HIS A 250 -18.46 -11.82 -5.65
C HIS A 250 -17.61 -10.56 -5.60
N ALA A 251 -17.82 -9.61 -6.52
CA ALA A 251 -17.10 -8.33 -6.50
C ALA A 251 -17.38 -7.53 -5.22
N TYR A 252 -18.64 -7.48 -4.77
CA TYR A 252 -19.00 -6.83 -3.51
C TYR A 252 -18.38 -7.52 -2.29
N ALA A 253 -18.41 -8.85 -2.24
CA ALA A 253 -17.80 -9.63 -1.17
C ALA A 253 -16.27 -9.43 -1.11
N ALA A 254 -15.59 -9.51 -2.27
CA ALA A 254 -14.15 -9.26 -2.37
C ALA A 254 -13.79 -7.82 -1.96
N SER A 255 -14.61 -6.83 -2.37
CA SER A 255 -14.43 -5.42 -2.00
C SER A 255 -14.58 -5.20 -0.50
N PHE A 256 -15.55 -5.88 0.15
CA PHE A 256 -15.71 -5.86 1.60
C PHE A 256 -14.44 -6.36 2.30
N VAL A 257 -13.94 -7.53 1.90
CA VAL A 257 -12.73 -8.13 2.47
C VAL A 257 -11.54 -7.19 2.31
N LEU A 258 -11.34 -6.63 1.11
CA LEU A 258 -10.24 -5.72 0.83
C LEU A 258 -10.32 -4.44 1.68
N ILE A 259 -11.51 -3.83 1.82
CA ILE A 259 -11.71 -2.63 2.66
C ILE A 259 -11.39 -2.94 4.13
N VAL A 260 -11.87 -4.06 4.66
CA VAL A 260 -11.62 -4.45 6.06
C VAL A 260 -10.13 -4.65 6.30
N VAL A 261 -9.43 -5.33 5.39
CA VAL A 261 -7.97 -5.54 5.48
C VAL A 261 -7.22 -4.21 5.42
N VAL A 262 -7.50 -3.35 4.44
CA VAL A 262 -6.81 -2.07 4.27
C VAL A 262 -7.07 -1.13 5.44
N LEU A 263 -8.32 -0.99 5.90
CA LEU A 263 -8.66 -0.17 7.06
C LEU A 263 -8.00 -0.72 8.34
N GLY A 264 -8.02 -2.04 8.54
CA GLY A 264 -7.34 -2.70 9.64
C GLY A 264 -5.85 -2.36 9.68
N LEU A 265 -5.17 -2.48 8.53
CA LEU A 265 -3.74 -2.12 8.40
C LEU A 265 -3.48 -0.65 8.70
N ILE A 266 -4.32 0.27 8.21
CA ILE A 266 -4.18 1.72 8.46
C ILE A 266 -4.37 2.03 9.94
N VAL A 267 -5.37 1.43 10.60
CA VAL A 267 -5.62 1.61 12.04
C VAL A 267 -4.44 1.07 12.85
N VAL A 268 -3.96 -0.14 12.54
CA VAL A 268 -2.79 -0.73 13.20
C VAL A 268 -1.55 0.15 13.02
N SER A 269 -1.27 0.62 11.80
CA SER A 269 -0.15 1.54 11.53
C SER A 269 -0.22 2.80 12.38
N ARG A 270 -1.41 3.42 12.48
CA ARG A 270 -1.62 4.63 13.29
C ARG A 270 -1.49 4.38 14.79
N LEU A 271 -2.01 3.26 15.29
CA LEU A 271 -1.90 2.89 16.71
C LEU A 271 -0.45 2.60 17.10
N LEU A 272 0.30 1.91 16.24
CA LEU A 272 1.72 1.67 16.45
C LEU A 272 2.50 3.00 16.45
N ALA A 273 2.31 3.85 15.44
CA ALA A 273 2.95 5.17 15.39
C ALA A 273 2.64 6.01 16.65
N GLY A 274 1.38 5.99 17.12
CA GLY A 274 0.95 6.75 18.29
C GLY A 274 1.51 6.24 19.63
N ARG A 275 1.59 4.92 19.84
CA ARG A 275 2.10 4.36 21.11
C ARG A 275 3.58 4.65 21.34
N PHE A 276 4.37 4.71 20.27
CA PHE A 276 5.80 4.90 20.43
C PHE A 276 6.26 6.36 20.39
N ALA A 277 5.44 7.28 19.89
CA ALA A 277 5.67 8.72 20.03
C ALA A 277 5.73 9.18 21.51
N GLN A 278 5.21 8.37 22.44
CA GLN A 278 5.26 8.61 23.88
C GLN A 278 6.62 8.28 24.53
N TYR A 279 7.51 7.56 23.84
CA TYR A 279 8.82 7.15 24.36
C TYR A 279 9.99 7.96 23.79
N VAL A 280 9.70 9.00 23.00
CA VAL A 280 10.69 9.94 22.49
C VAL A 280 10.94 11.02 23.56
N PRO A 281 12.15 11.16 24.11
CA PRO A 281 12.47 12.25 25.04
C PRO A 281 12.25 13.60 24.35
N GLY A 282 11.33 14.42 24.87
CA GLY A 282 10.91 15.71 24.27
C GLY A 282 9.50 15.74 23.67
N GLY A 283 8.74 14.64 23.72
CA GLY A 283 7.36 14.61 23.21
C GLY A 283 6.32 15.20 24.18
N ARG A 284 5.77 16.38 23.86
CA ARG A 284 4.53 17.03 24.36
C ARG A 284 4.29 17.17 25.88
N HIS A 285 5.11 16.57 26.73
CA HIS A 285 5.03 16.60 28.19
C HIS A 285 6.38 16.88 28.87
N ALA A 286 7.36 17.41 28.13
CA ALA A 286 8.59 17.98 28.69
C ALA A 286 8.66 19.47 28.35
#